data_AF-A0A368VAJ6-F1
#
_entry.id   AF-A0A368VAJ6-F1
#
_cell.length_a   1.000
_cell.length_b   1.000
_cell.length_c   1.000
_cell.angle_alpha   90.00
_cell.angle_beta   90.00
_cell.angle_gamma   90.00
#
_symmetry.space_group_name_H-M   'P 1'
#
loop_
_entity.id
_entity.type
_entity.pdbx_description
1 polymer ?
#
loop_
_entity_poly.entity_id
_entity_poly.type
_entity_poly.pdbx_seq_one_letter_code
_entity_poly.pdbx_strand_id
1 'polypeptide(L)'
;MNFRCNQMTMTLNQTLPESLCNWVMRSNTKDGKVDFRIESGSSPMKIEFSNAYCLNFNRSINSIGGGVSTSLTISPEEVIINGRSFDNHWVNF
;
A
#
# COMPACT_ATOMS: atom_id res chain seq x y z
N MET A 1 -15.62 -7.84 17.24
CA MET A 1 -14.29 -7.19 17.17
C MET A 1 -14.17 -6.61 15.77
N ASN A 2 -14.34 -5.29 15.62
CA ASN A 2 -14.34 -4.62 14.31
C ASN A 2 -12.90 -4.21 13.97
N PHE A 3 -12.27 -4.90 13.03
CA PHE A 3 -11.00 -4.47 12.45
C PHE A 3 -11.31 -3.38 11.42
N ARG A 4 -10.98 -2.13 11.72
CA ARG A 4 -10.99 -1.06 10.72
C ARG A 4 -9.72 -1.19 9.88
N CYS A 5 -9.78 -1.95 8.79
CA CYS A 5 -8.71 -2.07 7.78
C CYS A 5 -8.68 -0.84 6.85
N ASN A 6 -8.84 0.36 7.40
CA ASN A 6 -9.03 1.58 6.62
C ASN A 6 -7.73 2.14 6.03
N GLN A 7 -6.58 1.66 6.50
CA GLN A 7 -5.28 2.16 6.08
C GLN A 7 -4.27 1.03 5.96
N MET A 8 -3.45 1.11 4.93
CA MET A 8 -2.29 0.27 4.74
C MET A 8 -1.04 1.16 4.73
N THR A 9 -0.11 0.89 5.63
CA THR A 9 1.19 1.58 5.67
C THR A 9 2.28 0.63 5.21
N MET A 10 3.12 1.11 4.28
CA MET A 10 4.18 0.34 3.65
C MET A 10 5.47 1.14 3.69
N THR A 11 6.60 0.46 3.91
CA THR A 11 7.93 1.05 3.82
C THR A 11 8.71 0.38 2.69
N LEU A 12 9.19 1.18 1.75
CA LEU A 12 9.93 0.77 0.57
C LEU A 12 11.36 1.31 0.68
N ASN A 13 12.35 0.41 0.73
CA ASN A 13 13.77 0.76 0.89
C ASN A 13 14.53 0.81 -0.44
N GLN A 14 13.82 1.05 -1.54
CA GLN A 14 14.35 1.06 -2.90
C GLN A 14 13.88 2.31 -3.64
N THR A 15 14.59 2.67 -4.72
CA THR A 15 14.16 3.75 -5.60
C THR A 15 12.79 3.42 -6.20
N LEU A 16 11.88 4.38 -6.11
CA LEU A 16 10.52 4.23 -6.61
C LEU A 16 10.44 4.62 -8.09
N PRO A 17 9.61 3.93 -8.88
CA PRO A 17 9.34 4.33 -10.25
C PRO A 17 8.59 5.66 -10.28
N GLU A 18 8.85 6.46 -11.32
CA GLU A 18 8.23 7.79 -11.50
C GLU A 18 6.70 7.72 -11.50
N SER A 19 6.13 6.66 -12.06
CA SER A 19 4.68 6.43 -12.08
C SER A 19 4.05 6.34 -10.69
N LEU A 20 4.78 5.82 -9.69
CA LEU A 20 4.30 5.77 -8.31
C LEU A 20 4.35 7.16 -7.68
N CYS A 21 5.44 7.92 -7.89
CA CYS A 21 5.55 9.30 -7.43
C CYS A 21 4.45 10.18 -8.05
N ASN A 22 4.23 10.06 -9.36
CA ASN A 22 3.21 10.80 -10.08
C ASN A 22 1.80 10.47 -9.60
N TRP A 23 1.53 9.21 -9.26
CA TRP A 23 0.25 8.82 -8.67
C TRP A 23 0.07 9.48 -7.30
N VAL A 24 1.05 9.34 -6.40
CA VAL A 24 0.97 9.89 -5.04
C VAL A 24 0.75 11.41 -5.02
N MET A 25 1.34 12.13 -5.98
CA MET A 25 1.19 13.58 -6.10
C MET A 25 -0.17 14.01 -6.68
N ARG A 26 -0.90 13.08 -7.31
CA ARG A 26 -2.21 13.34 -7.91
C ARG A 26 -3.29 12.76 -6.99
N SER A 27 -4.39 13.46 -6.78
CA SER A 27 -5.52 12.96 -5.98
C SER A 27 -6.32 11.83 -6.65
N ASN A 28 -5.66 11.00 -7.46
CA ASN A 28 -6.26 9.88 -8.17
C ASN A 28 -6.14 8.62 -7.32
N THR A 29 -7.06 7.69 -7.53
CA THR A 29 -7.01 6.37 -6.89
C THR A 29 -6.19 5.38 -7.70
N LYS A 30 -5.74 4.31 -7.05
CA LYS A 30 -5.15 3.15 -7.71
C LYS A 30 -5.58 1.84 -7.08
N ASP A 31 -5.68 0.85 -7.95
CA ASP A 31 -5.66 -0.55 -7.56
C ASP A 31 -4.23 -1.07 -7.49
N GLY A 32 -4.02 -2.11 -6.70
CA GLY A 32 -2.72 -2.74 -6.59
C GLY A 32 -2.71 -3.99 -5.74
N LYS A 33 -1.52 -4.56 -5.59
CA LYS A 33 -1.30 -5.77 -4.81
C LYS A 33 0.07 -5.83 -4.15
N VAL A 34 0.13 -6.54 -3.04
CA VAL A 34 1.35 -6.92 -2.32
C VAL A 34 1.41 -8.45 -2.32
N ASP A 35 2.40 -9.00 -3.05
CA ASP A 35 2.69 -10.43 -3.10
C ASP A 35 3.86 -10.73 -2.13
N PHE A 36 3.60 -11.42 -1.02
CA PHE A 36 4.65 -11.92 -0.14
C PHE A 36 5.18 -13.23 -0.69
N ARG A 37 6.34 -13.18 -1.33
CA ARG A 37 6.95 -14.34 -2.00
C ARG A 37 8.03 -14.96 -1.13
N ILE A 38 8.10 -16.29 -1.17
CA ILE A 38 9.22 -17.06 -0.62
C ILE A 38 10.20 -17.43 -1.74
N GLU A 39 11.39 -17.93 -1.38
CA GLU A 39 12.47 -18.23 -2.35
C GLU A 39 12.05 -19.18 -3.47
N SER A 40 11.12 -20.11 -3.22
CA SER A 40 10.58 -21.02 -4.23
C SER A 40 9.67 -20.35 -5.27
N GLY A 41 9.39 -19.05 -5.13
CA GLY A 41 8.54 -18.26 -6.02
C GLY A 41 7.04 -18.33 -5.71
N SER A 42 6.61 -19.15 -4.74
CA SER A 42 5.22 -19.14 -4.29
C SER A 42 4.91 -17.89 -3.47
N SER A 43 3.64 -17.46 -3.51
CA SER A 43 3.14 -16.29 -2.76
C SER A 43 2.12 -16.76 -1.72
N PRO A 44 2.57 -17.21 -0.52
CA PRO A 44 1.68 -17.69 0.54
C PRO A 44 0.74 -16.62 1.11
N MET A 45 1.05 -15.35 0.90
CA MET A 45 0.19 -14.24 1.30
C MET A 45 0.08 -13.22 0.17
N LYS A 46 -1.16 -12.93 -0.21
CA LYS A 46 -1.51 -11.91 -1.20
C LYS A 46 -2.46 -10.92 -0.56
N ILE A 47 -2.14 -9.64 -0.72
CA ILE A 47 -3.02 -8.54 -0.35
C ILE A 47 -3.32 -7.78 -1.63
N GLU A 48 -4.58 -7.71 -2.01
CA GLU A 48 -5.05 -6.92 -3.15
C GLU A 48 -5.86 -5.75 -2.58
N PHE A 49 -5.75 -4.58 -3.20
CA PHE A 49 -6.49 -3.39 -2.79
C PHE A 49 -7.07 -2.67 -3.99
N SER A 50 -8.25 -2.10 -3.83
CA SER A 50 -8.96 -1.36 -4.88
C SER A 50 -9.25 0.08 -4.45
N ASN A 51 -9.29 0.95 -5.46
CA ASN A 51 -9.65 2.36 -5.37
C ASN A 51 -8.93 3.12 -4.24
N ALA A 52 -7.64 2.87 -4.05
CA ALA A 52 -6.90 3.42 -2.92
C ALA A 52 -6.40 4.84 -3.16
N TYR A 53 -6.62 5.73 -2.19
CA TYR A 53 -6.00 7.06 -2.13
C TYR A 53 -4.68 7.03 -1.37
N CYS A 54 -3.70 7.81 -1.79
CA CYS A 54 -2.53 8.07 -0.97
C CYS A 54 -2.87 9.12 0.10
N LEU A 55 -2.76 8.75 1.37
CA LEU A 55 -2.96 9.65 2.51
C LEU A 55 -1.67 10.32 2.98
N ASN A 56 -0.54 9.60 2.89
CA ASN A 56 0.75 10.12 3.33
C ASN A 56 1.88 9.51 2.50
N PHE A 57 2.87 10.34 2.17
CA PHE A 57 4.08 9.94 1.49
C PHE A 57 5.27 10.69 2.07
N ASN A 58 6.19 9.95 2.66
CA ASN A 58 7.40 10.48 3.25
C ASN A 58 8.62 9.74 2.68
N ARG A 59 9.50 10.46 2.01
CA ARG A 59 10.76 9.91 1.49
C ARG A 59 11.92 10.52 2.25
N SER A 60 12.77 9.66 2.81
CA SER A 60 14.03 10.01 3.44
C SER A 60 15.20 9.45 2.64
N ILE A 61 16.28 10.22 2.57
CA ILE A 61 17.54 9.83 1.93
C ILE A 61 18.64 10.04 2.95
N ASN A 62 19.32 8.96 3.33
CA ASN A 62 20.47 9.01 4.22
C ASN A 62 21.73 8.69 3.43
N SER A 63 22.53 9.74 3.17
CA SER A 63 23.79 9.67 2.44
C SER A 63 24.92 9.00 3.22
N ILE A 64 24.78 8.81 4.53
CA ILE A 64 25.77 8.21 5.43
C ILE A 64 25.36 6.76 5.75
N GLY A 65 25.02 5.99 4.70
CA GLY A 65 24.85 4.54 4.78
C GLY A 65 23.41 4.01 4.94
N GLY A 66 22.40 4.88 5.08
CA GLY A 66 21.00 4.43 5.25
C GLY A 66 20.21 4.25 3.95
N GLY A 67 20.73 4.70 2.82
CA GLY A 67 20.08 4.56 1.51
C GLY A 67 18.79 5.39 1.38
N VAL A 68 17.87 4.93 0.54
CA VAL A 68 16.55 5.55 0.34
C VAL A 68 15.51 4.75 1.11
N SER A 69 14.69 5.44 1.91
CA SER A 69 13.51 4.84 2.52
C SER A 69 12.29 5.70 2.22
N THR A 70 11.19 5.06 1.83
CA THR A 70 9.92 5.74 1.58
C THR A 70 8.81 5.07 2.36
N SER A 71 8.13 5.84 3.21
CA SER A 71 6.89 5.42 3.88
C SER A 71 5.70 5.94 3.10
N LEU A 72 4.77 5.04 2.77
CA LEU A 72 3.53 5.32 2.06
C LEU A 72 2.37 4.83 2.92
N THR A 73 1.34 5.65 3.12
CA THR A 73 0.08 5.22 3.73
C THR A 73 -1.06 5.44 2.73
N ILE A 74 -1.78 4.37 2.43
CA ILE A 74 -2.91 4.38 1.50
C ILE A 74 -4.22 4.04 2.23
N SER A 75 -5.33 4.55 1.71
CA SER A 75 -6.68 4.26 2.16
C SER A 75 -7.46 3.60 1.02
N PRO A 76 -7.53 2.27 0.99
CA PRO A 76 -8.33 1.54 0.01
C PRO A 76 -9.82 1.50 0.38
N GLU A 77 -10.68 1.39 -0.64
CA GLU A 77 -12.10 1.11 -0.43
C GLU A 77 -12.30 -0.35 -0.03
N GLU A 78 -11.60 -1.27 -0.68
CA GLU A 78 -11.62 -2.69 -0.35
C GLU A 78 -10.21 -3.26 -0.29
N VAL A 79 -9.99 -4.18 0.65
CA VAL A 79 -8.79 -4.99 0.76
C VAL A 79 -9.18 -6.46 0.71
N ILE A 80 -8.54 -7.22 -0.17
CA ILE A 80 -8.71 -8.68 -0.26
C ILE A 80 -7.43 -9.35 0.23
N ILE A 81 -7.53 -10.15 1.29
CA ILE A 81 -6.40 -10.91 1.85
C ILE A 81 -6.64 -12.38 1.61
N ASN A 82 -5.78 -13.02 0.80
CA ASN A 82 -5.91 -14.44 0.43
C ASN A 82 -7.33 -14.81 -0.04
N GLY A 83 -7.94 -13.95 -0.85
CA GLY A 83 -9.30 -14.14 -1.40
C GLY A 83 -10.44 -13.78 -0.45
N ARG A 84 -10.17 -13.29 0.76
CA ARG A 84 -11.20 -12.80 1.70
C ARG A 84 -11.29 -11.28 1.63
N SER A 85 -12.47 -10.77 1.32
CA SER A 85 -12.75 -9.33 1.21
C SER A 85 -12.98 -8.68 2.58
N PHE A 86 -12.42 -7.48 2.72
CA PHE A 86 -12.60 -6.54 3.81
C PHE A 86 -12.92 -5.19 3.20
N ASP A 87 -14.16 -4.76 3.39
CA ASP A 87 -14.73 -3.60 2.75
C ASP A 87 -14.89 -2.45 3.77
N ASN A 88 -14.52 -1.24 3.37
CA ASN A 88 -14.67 -0.03 4.17
C ASN A 88 -15.96 0.75 3.88
N HIS A 89 -17.02 0.14 3.32
CA HIS A 89 -18.35 0.77 3.23
C HIS A 89 -18.74 1.32 4.60
N TRP A 90 -18.55 2.63 4.76
CA TRP A 90 -18.96 3.38 5.92
C TRP A 90 -20.48 3.27 5.94
N VAL A 91 -21.01 2.62 6.98
CA VAL A 91 -22.45 2.67 7.24
C VAL A 91 -22.79 4.14 7.41
N ASN A 92 -23.40 4.75 6.38
CA ASN A 92 -24.01 6.06 6.47
C ASN A 92 -25.16 5.91 7.50
N PHE A 93 -25.04 6.59 8.63
CA PHE A 93 -26.16 6.81 9.54
C PHE A 93 -26.95 8.03 9.08
#